data_AF-A0A3N5VAQ3-F1
#
_entry.id   AF-A0A3N5VAQ3-F1
#
_cell.length_a   1.000
_cell.length_b   1.000
_cell.length_c   1.000
_cell.angle_alpha   90.00
_cell.angle_beta   90.00
_cell.angle_gamma   90.00
#
_symmetry.space_group_name_H-M   'P 1'
#
loop_
_entity.id
_entity.type
_entity.pdbx_description
1 polymer ?
#
loop_
_entity_poly.entity_id
_entity_poly.type
_entity_poly.pdbx_seq_one_letter_code
_entity_poly.pdbx_strand_id
1 'polypeptide(L)'
;MKPTIEDIEINMDELNKQLERSASDKQRNLIIRKWAGGVCVRCYKIPSKKVSYQIEDALLVERYCDNCFKYMKDGRGKKVTDKFN
;
A
#
# COMPACT_ATOMS: atom_id res chain seq x y z
N MET A 1 -6.77 19.08 -5.49
CA MET A 1 -7.69 18.23 -4.71
C MET A 1 -6.99 17.72 -3.46
N LYS A 2 -7.67 17.68 -2.31
CA LYS A 2 -7.15 17.07 -1.08
C LYS A 2 -7.53 15.57 -1.05
N PRO A 3 -6.59 14.64 -0.84
CA PRO A 3 -6.93 13.23 -0.70
C PRO A 3 -7.59 12.93 0.65
N THR A 4 -8.41 11.88 0.68
CA THR A 4 -8.89 11.26 1.93
C THR A 4 -7.89 10.21 2.36
N ILE A 5 -7.51 10.22 3.64
CA ILE A 5 -6.54 9.28 4.21
C ILE A 5 -7.23 8.50 5.32
N GLU A 6 -7.20 7.17 5.21
CA GLU A 6 -7.79 6.22 6.15
C GLU A 6 -6.70 5.27 6.65
N ASP A 7 -6.80 4.87 7.91
CA ASP A 7 -5.97 3.82 8.48
C ASP A 7 -6.53 2.45 8.10
N ILE A 8 -5.63 1.51 7.79
CA ILE A 8 -6.02 0.14 7.49
C ILE A 8 -5.93 -0.65 8.78
N GLU A 9 -7.07 -1.03 9.33
CA GLU A 9 -7.15 -1.89 10.50
C GLU A 9 -6.90 -3.34 10.10
N ILE A 10 -5.79 -3.90 10.57
CA ILE A 10 -5.38 -5.29 10.30
C ILE A 10 -5.02 -5.94 11.62
N ASN A 11 -5.53 -7.15 11.87
CA ASN A 11 -4.99 -8.00 12.91
C ASN A 11 -3.62 -8.52 12.47
N MET A 12 -2.55 -7.85 12.94
CA MET A 12 -1.18 -8.15 12.54
C MET A 12 -0.72 -9.53 12.97
N ASP A 13 -1.20 -10.05 14.12
CA ASP A 13 -0.81 -11.37 14.61
C ASP A 13 -1.31 -12.47 13.67
N GLU A 14 -2.58 -12.38 13.26
CA GLU A 14 -3.16 -13.37 12.36
C GLU A 14 -2.59 -13.24 10.94
N LEU A 15 -2.36 -12.01 10.46
CA LEU A 15 -1.69 -11.80 9.18
C LEU A 15 -0.28 -12.41 9.20
N ASN A 16 0.51 -12.18 10.25
CA ASN A 16 1.87 -12.69 10.35
C ASN A 16 1.91 -14.22 10.31
N LYS A 17 1.02 -14.92 11.02
CA LYS A 17 0.91 -16.39 10.96
C LYS A 17 0.66 -16.90 9.54
N GLN A 18 -0.13 -16.19 8.73
CA GLN A 18 -0.37 -16.56 7.34
C GLN A 18 0.84 -16.26 6.45
N LEU A 19 1.55 -15.16 6.71
CA LEU A 19 2.74 -14.78 5.96
C LEU A 19 3.92 -15.73 6.23
N GLU A 20 4.10 -16.22 7.45
CA GLU A 20 5.12 -17.23 7.80
C GLU A 20 4.97 -18.53 6.99
N ARG A 21 3.73 -18.88 6.62
CA ARG A 21 3.42 -20.06 5.80
C ARG A 21 3.54 -19.81 4.31
N SER A 22 3.82 -18.58 3.89
CA SER A 22 3.91 -18.24 2.47
C SER A 22 5.25 -18.67 1.89
N ALA A 23 5.23 -19.41 0.78
CA ALA A 23 6.42 -19.96 0.14
C ALA A 23 7.00 -19.04 -0.96
N SER A 24 6.29 -17.96 -1.30
CA SER A 24 6.71 -17.03 -2.36
C SER A 24 6.18 -15.62 -2.15
N ASP A 25 6.86 -14.63 -2.72
CA ASP A 25 6.40 -13.23 -2.73
C ASP A 25 5.03 -13.05 -3.40
N LYS A 26 4.71 -13.89 -4.40
CA LYS A 26 3.39 -13.88 -5.03
C LYS A 26 2.30 -14.28 -4.04
N GLN A 27 2.51 -15.36 -3.29
CA GLN A 27 1.57 -15.79 -2.24
C GLN A 27 1.50 -14.76 -1.11
N ARG A 28 2.64 -14.22 -0.69
CA ARG A 28 2.74 -13.15 0.32
C ARG A 28 1.89 -11.94 -0.09
N ASN A 29 2.04 -11.48 -1.32
CA ASN A 29 1.27 -10.34 -1.85
C ASN A 29 -0.23 -10.65 -1.99
N LEU A 30 -0.60 -11.88 -2.33
CA LEU A 30 -2.02 -12.29 -2.38
C LEU A 30 -2.64 -12.27 -0.98
N ILE A 31 -1.93 -12.78 0.03
CA ILE A 31 -2.38 -12.74 1.43
C ILE A 31 -2.57 -11.28 1.86
N ILE A 32 -1.56 -10.42 1.65
CA ILE A 32 -1.65 -9.00 2.01
C ILE A 32 -2.83 -8.31 1.30
N ARG A 33 -3.06 -8.59 0.01
CA ARG A 33 -4.20 -8.04 -0.75
C ARG A 33 -5.55 -8.45 -0.17
N LYS A 34 -5.69 -9.68 0.32
CA LYS A 34 -6.94 -10.14 0.96
C LYS A 34 -7.23 -9.40 2.25
N TRP A 35 -6.20 -9.09 3.03
CA TRP A 35 -6.33 -8.44 4.34
C TRP A 35 -6.42 -6.91 4.25
N ALA A 36 -5.60 -6.30 3.42
CA ALA A 36 -5.44 -4.84 3.36
C ALA A 36 -6.09 -4.21 2.10
N GLY A 37 -6.72 -5.03 1.26
CA GLY A 37 -7.28 -4.62 -0.04
C GLY A 37 -6.24 -4.25 -1.10
N GLY A 38 -4.94 -4.43 -0.82
CA GLY A 38 -3.85 -4.08 -1.71
C GLY A 38 -2.49 -4.16 -1.01
N VAL A 39 -1.42 -3.85 -1.73
CA VAL A 39 -0.06 -3.72 -1.17
C VAL A 39 0.37 -2.26 -1.19
N CYS A 40 1.41 -1.92 -0.43
CA CYS A 40 2.04 -0.62 -0.55
C CYS A 40 2.52 -0.39 -2.00
N VAL A 41 2.04 0.66 -2.66
CA VAL A 41 2.34 0.94 -4.07
C VAL A 41 3.82 1.21 -4.33
N ARG A 42 4.57 1.61 -3.30
CA ARG A 42 6.00 1.96 -3.40
C ARG A 42 6.94 0.79 -3.12
N CYS A 43 6.62 -0.07 -2.16
CA CYS A 43 7.54 -1.09 -1.67
C CYS A 43 6.95 -2.50 -1.63
N TYR A 44 5.70 -2.68 -2.06
CA TYR A 44 5.00 -3.96 -2.10
C TYR A 44 4.90 -4.70 -0.75
N LYS A 45 5.12 -3.99 0.37
CA LYS A 45 4.92 -4.49 1.73
C LYS A 45 3.48 -4.23 2.22
N ILE A 46 3.20 -4.66 3.45
CA ILE A 46 1.91 -4.46 4.13
C ILE A 46 1.66 -2.94 4.24
N PRO A 47 0.55 -2.43 3.67
CA PRO A 47 0.18 -1.05 3.83
C PRO A 47 -0.55 -0.83 5.15
N SER A 48 -0.42 0.37 5.71
CA SER A 48 -1.09 0.85 6.92
C SER A 48 -2.02 2.02 6.64
N LYS A 49 -1.88 2.67 5.48
CA LYS A 49 -2.66 3.83 5.05
C LYS A 49 -3.29 3.56 3.68
N LYS A 50 -4.57 3.90 3.54
CA LYS A 50 -5.30 3.97 2.28
C LYS A 50 -5.53 5.44 1.93
N VAL A 51 -5.15 5.83 0.72
CA VAL A 51 -5.22 7.21 0.25
C VAL A 51 -6.12 7.23 -0.99
N SER A 52 -7.18 8.01 -0.92
CA SER A 52 -8.21 8.08 -1.97
C SER A 52 -8.24 9.47 -2.60
N TYR A 53 -8.25 9.52 -3.93
CA TYR A 53 -8.28 10.74 -4.74
C TYR A 53 -9.52 10.70 -5.65
N GLN A 54 -10.39 11.70 -5.56
CA GLN A 54 -11.56 11.87 -6.43
C GLN A 54 -11.18 12.60 -7.74
N ILE A 55 -10.76 11.85 -8.76
CA ILE A 55 -10.35 12.43 -10.04
C ILE A 55 -11.56 12.44 -10.97
N GLU A 56 -12.21 13.61 -11.11
CA GLU A 56 -13.43 13.75 -11.91
C GLU A 56 -14.51 12.73 -11.45
N ASP A 57 -14.93 11.84 -12.35
CA ASP A 57 -15.90 10.77 -12.11
C ASP A 57 -15.26 9.45 -11.63
N ALA A 58 -13.95 9.45 -11.35
CA ALA A 58 -13.19 8.27 -10.95
C ALA A 58 -12.59 8.39 -9.54
N LEU A 59 -12.47 7.24 -8.86
CA LEU A 59 -11.80 7.13 -7.56
C LEU A 59 -10.47 6.39 -7.72
N LEU A 60 -9.36 7.11 -7.54
CA LEU A 60 -8.03 6.49 -7.45
C LEU A 60 -7.74 6.14 -5.99
N VAL A 61 -7.49 4.85 -5.71
CA VAL A 61 -7.14 4.36 -4.38
C VAL A 61 -5.71 3.83 -4.38
N GLU A 62 -4.85 4.51 -3.64
CA GLU A 62 -3.47 4.10 -3.39
C GLU A 62 -3.33 3.59 -1.95
N ARG A 63 -2.34 2.74 -1.72
CA ARG A 63 -2.04 2.20 -0.39
C ARG A 63 -0.56 2.36 -0.09
N TYR A 64 -0.25 2.72 1.14
CA TYR A 64 1.11 3.02 1.58
C TYR A 64 1.36 2.40 2.96
N CYS A 65 2.59 1.98 3.22
CA CYS A 65 3.05 1.83 4.61
C CYS A 65 3.44 3.20 5.16
N ASP A 66 3.50 3.34 6.49
CA ASP A 66 3.75 4.64 7.15
C ASP A 66 5.01 5.35 6.64
N ASN A 67 6.08 4.60 6.41
CA ASN A 67 7.32 5.15 5.87
C ASN A 67 7.12 5.71 4.46
N CYS A 68 6.53 4.92 3.55
CA CYS A 68 6.28 5.37 2.18
C CYS A 68 5.25 6.50 2.11
N PHE A 69 4.29 6.53 3.04
CA PHE A 69 3.32 7.61 3.15
C PHE A 69 3.99 8.94 3.56
N LYS A 70 4.91 8.91 4.55
CA LYS A 70 5.73 10.08 4.92
C LYS A 70 6.53 10.60 3.72
N TYR A 71 7.19 9.71 2.98
CA TYR A 71 7.93 10.10 1.77
C TYR A 71 7.05 10.76 0.69
N MET A 72 5.82 10.27 0.52
CA MET A 72 4.84 10.86 -0.40
C MET A 72 4.43 12.26 0.08
N LYS A 73 4.09 12.40 1.37
CA LYS A 73 3.64 13.67 1.96
C LYS A 73 4.71 14.77 1.93
N ASP A 74 5.97 14.40 2.11
CA ASP A 74 7.11 15.34 2.14
C ASP A 74 7.52 15.86 0.75
N GLY A 75 6.81 15.50 -0.33
CA GLY A 75 7.14 15.92 -1.70
C GLY A 75 8.45 15.33 -2.26
N ARG A 76 9.11 14.44 -1.51
CA ARG A 76 10.35 13.75 -1.92
C ARG A 76 10.11 12.46 -2.72
N GLY A 77 8.84 12.12 -2.96
CA GLY A 77 8.44 10.98 -3.77
C GLY A 77 8.67 11.21 -5.26
N LYS A 78 9.92 11.23 -5.74
CA LYS A 78 10.19 11.01 -7.18
C LYS A 78 9.50 9.71 -7.61
N LYS A 79 8.77 9.76 -8.73
CA LYS A 79 8.11 8.59 -9.34
C LYS A 79 9.17 7.51 -9.60
N VAL A 80 8.89 6.25 -9.24
CA VAL A 80 9.76 5.10 -9.57
C VAL A 80 9.52 4.69 -11.04
N THR A 81 9.47 5.66 -11.95
CA THR A 81 9.28 5.42 -13.39
C THR A 81 10.54 5.72 -14.21
N ASP A 82 11.60 6.26 -13.60
CA ASP A 82 12.83 6.64 -14.31
C ASP A 82 13.90 5.52 -14.35
N LYS A 83 13.52 4.25 -14.13
CA LYS A 83 14.46 3.10 -14.18
C LYS A 83 14.35 2.21 -15.43
N PHE A 84 13.59 2.64 -16.43
CA PHE A 84 13.47 1.92 -17.72
C PHE A 84 13.57 2.86 -18.93
N ASN A 85 14.50 3.83 -18.89
CA ASN A 85 15.04 4.49 -20.08
C ASN A 85 16.54 4.22 -20.15
#